data_AF-A0A841KXM5-F1
#
_entry.id   AF-A0A841KXM5-F1
#
_cell.length_a   1.000
_cell.length_b   1.000
_cell.length_c   1.000
_cell.angle_alpha   90.00
_cell.angle_beta   90.00
_cell.angle_gamma   90.00
#
_symmetry.space_group_name_H-M   'P 1'
#
loop_
_entity.id
_entity.type
_entity.pdbx_description
1 polymer ?
#
loop_
_entity_poly.entity_id
_entity_poly.type
_entity_poly.pdbx_seq_one_letter_code
_entity_poly.pdbx_strand_id
1 'polypeptide(L)' 'MTEIRCIDCKKVLGKIPEGTQVEIEIKCPKCKTTHTYKFEAQEAQVN' A
#
# COMPACT_ATOMS: atom_id res chain seq x y z
N MET A 1 8.71 -5.25 -5.69
CA MET A 1 7.29 -5.32 -5.25
C MET A 1 7.14 -4.47 -4.02
N THR A 2 6.07 -3.68 -3.91
CA THR A 2 5.85 -2.81 -2.73
C THR A 2 5.02 -3.55 -1.69
N GLU A 3 5.55 -3.68 -0.48
CA GLU A 3 4.83 -4.28 0.65
C GLU A 3 3.89 -3.26 1.30
N ILE A 4 2.65 -3.66 1.50
CA ILE A 4 1.64 -2.84 2.16
C ILE A 4 1.67 -3.18 3.63
N ARG A 5 1.97 -2.18 4.46
CA ARG A 5 2.05 -2.34 5.91
C ARG A 5 1.05 -1.42 6.60
N CYS A 6 0.39 -1.93 7.64
CA CYS A 6 -0.46 -1.12 8.50
C CYS A 6 0.34 0.06 9.08
N ILE A 7 -0.24 1.26 9.05
CA ILE A 7 0.43 2.49 9.51
C ILE A 7 0.74 2.39 11.00
N ASP A 8 -0.21 1.89 11.79
CA ASP A 8 -0.13 1.72 13.24
C ASP A 8 0.75 0.55 13.68
N CYS A 9 0.36 -0.69 13.35
CA CYS A 9 1.03 -1.88 13.91
C CYS A 9 2.17 -2.43 13.04
N LYS A 10 2.47 -1.80 11.89
CA LYS A 10 3.47 -2.23 10.90
C LYS A 10 3.31 -3.65 10.36
N LYS A 11 2.21 -4.34 10.68
CA LYS A 11 1.90 -5.68 10.17
C LYS A 11 1.74 -5.61 8.65
N VAL A 12 2.34 -6.57 7.95
CA VAL A 12 2.16 -6.74 6.51
C VAL A 12 0.71 -7.12 6.24
N LEU A 13 0.06 -6.33 5.39
CA LEU A 13 -1.33 -6.49 4.96
C LEU A 13 -1.40 -7.14 3.58
N GLY A 14 -0.41 -6.90 2.72
CA GLY A 14 -0.35 -7.43 1.37
C GLY A 14 0.90 -6.99 0.64
N LYS A 15 1.00 -7.34 -0.65
CA LYS A 15 2.08 -6.93 -1.56
C LYS A 15 1.46 -6.58 -2.90
N ILE A 16 1.99 -5.54 -3.55
CA ILE A 16 1.58 -5.15 -4.89
C ILE A 16 2.79 -5.13 -5.85
N PRO A 17 2.57 -5.31 -7.16
CA PRO A 17 3.61 -5.13 -8.16
C PRO A 17 4.11 -3.68 -8.16
N GLU A 18 5.40 -3.48 -8.43
CA GLU A 18 5.94 -2.14 -8.69
C GLU A 18 5.34 -1.57 -9.98
N GLY A 19 5.11 -0.25 -10.02
CA GLY A 19 4.46 0.41 -11.16
C GLY A 19 2.95 0.21 -11.26
N THR A 20 2.30 -0.40 -10.25
CA THR A 20 0.83 -0.49 -10.19
C THR A 20 0.26 0.82 -9.67
N GLN A 21 -0.55 1.50 -10.50
CA GLN A 21 -1.37 2.61 -10.05
C GLN A 21 -2.71 2.07 -9.52
N VAL A 22 -2.87 2.07 -8.19
CA VAL A 22 -4.09 1.59 -7.56
C VAL A 22 -4.34 2.28 -6.23
N GLU A 23 -5.60 2.61 -5.98
CA GLU A 23 -6.10 2.99 -4.66
C GLU A 23 -6.80 1.77 -4.05
N ILE A 24 -6.31 1.32 -2.89
CA ILE A 24 -6.92 0.19 -2.17
C ILE A 24 -7.23 0.57 -0.73
N GLU A 25 -8.40 0.17 -0.27
CA GLU A 25 -8.79 0.26 1.12
C GLU A 25 -8.52 -1.08 1.80
N ILE A 26 -7.69 -1.09 2.83
CA ILE A 26 -7.42 -2.31 3.61
C ILE A 26 -7.67 -2.07 5.08
N LYS A 27 -8.51 -2.93 5.65
CA LYS A 27 -8.70 -3.05 7.10
C LYS A 27 -7.60 -3.91 7.72
N CYS A 28 -6.87 -3.37 8.67
CA CYS A 28 -5.89 -4.12 9.44
C CYS A 28 -6.59 -5.16 10.32
N PRO A 29 -6.28 -6.47 10.21
CA PRO A 29 -6.91 -7.49 11.05
C PRO A 29 -6.51 -7.39 12.53
N LYS A 30 -5.37 -6.76 12.83
CA LYS A 30 -4.87 -6.57 14.21
C LYS A 30 -5.45 -5.30 14.85
N CYS A 31 -5.30 -4.15 14.21
CA CYS A 31 -5.77 -2.87 14.75
C CYS A 31 -7.27 -2.66 14.55
N LYS A 32 -7.89 -3.37 13.61
CA LYS A 32 -9.25 -3.13 13.10
C LYS A 32 -9.44 -1.75 12.45
N THR A 33 -8.37 -0.96 12.35
CA THR A 33 -8.30 0.31 11.61
C THR A 33 -8.29 0.06 10.11
N THR A 34 -9.08 0.86 9.38
CA THR A 34 -9.08 0.87 7.92
C THR A 34 -8.17 1.99 7.44
N HIS A 35 -7.27 1.67 6.50
CA HIS A 35 -6.41 2.65 5.85
C HIS A 35 -6.59 2.56 4.35
N THR A 36 -6.57 3.73 3.71
CA THR A 36 -6.55 3.85 2.26
C THR A 36 -5.11 4.04 1.81
N TYR A 37 -4.65 3.17 0.93
CA TYR A 37 -3.32 3.24 0.34
C TYR A 37 -3.45 3.66 -1.12
N LYS A 38 -2.77 4.74 -1.47
CA LYS A 38 -2.66 5.21 -2.86
C LYS A 38 -1.26 4.87 -3.34
N PHE A 39 -1.20 4.04 -4.37
CA PHE A 39 0.03 3.77 -5.10
C PHE A 39 -0.09 4.43 -6.45
N GLU A 40 0.84 5.34 -6.71
CA GLU A 40 1.00 5.94 -8.02
C GLU A 40 2.05 5.09 -8.75
N ALA A 41 1.79 4.77 -10.02
CA ALA A 41 2.86 4.24 -10.85
C ALA A 41 3.95 5.33 -10.83
N GLN A 42 5.13 5.00 -10.29
CA GLN A 42 6.29 5.83 -10.54
C GLN A 42 6.61 5.66 -12.01
N GLU A 43 5.98 6.46 -12.86
CA GLU A 43 6.60 6.86 -14.11
C GLU A 43 7.97 7.38 -13.69
N ALA A 44 9.01 6.62 -14.04
CA ALA A 44 10.37 7.06 -13.87
C ALA A 44 10.45 8.48 -14.44
N GLN A 45 10.61 9.47 -13.57
CA GLN A 45 10.81 10.85 -13.97
C GLN A 45 12.15 10.89 -14.71
N VAL A 46 12.10 10.72 -16.04
CA VAL A 46 13.21 11.01 -16.94
C VAL A 46 13.13 12.51 -17.19
N ASN A 47 13.85 13.29 -16.40
CA ASN A 47 14.34 14.60 -16.83
C ASN A 47 15.60 15.01 -16.06
#